data_AF-A0AAV7EZ23-F1
#
_entry.id   AF-A0AAV7EZ23-F1
#
_cell.length_a   1.000
_cell.length_b   1.000
_cell.length_c   1.000
_cell.angle_alpha   90.00
_cell.angle_beta   90.00
_cell.angle_gamma   90.00
#
_symmetry.space_group_name_H-M   'P 1'
#
loop_
_entity.id
_entity.type
_entity.pdbx_description
1 polymer ?
#
loop_
_entity_poly.entity_id
_entity_poly.type
_entity_poly.pdbx_seq_one_letter_code
_entity_poly.pdbx_strand_id
1 'polypeptide(L)'
;MDELPEYVKPLYRQLITFFKETEEELEKEGFSYQICYMKQAVQDLYKAYFTEIEWYHNCYTPGVEEHMWMSFISCGYSATFLLTMICMKEASVKAFEWWSCEPRMVVAAAEVCRFIDDLVTNEFKQKRWHVVSLIECYMKEKGMMREEVQDLFKHYYNVAWKDINKACLRPRPFPMYILSKGVNLAQVIGVWYNSHNADEYTFSGGRTKEMITELLVNPIHV
;
A
#
# COMPACT_ATOMS: atom_id res chain seq x y z
N MET A 1 -12.94 -10.85 -22.42
CA MET A 1 -13.29 -12.04 -21.63
C MET A 1 -12.80 -13.31 -22.32
N ASP A 2 -12.95 -13.42 -23.63
CA ASP A 2 -12.62 -14.63 -24.38
C ASP A 2 -11.11 -14.90 -24.46
N GLU A 3 -10.28 -13.85 -24.36
CA GLU A 3 -8.82 -13.93 -24.37
C GLU A 3 -8.20 -14.30 -23.00
N LEU A 4 -8.99 -14.34 -21.92
CA LEU A 4 -8.47 -14.63 -20.59
C LEU A 4 -8.44 -16.14 -20.31
N PRO A 5 -7.44 -16.64 -19.56
CA PRO A 5 -7.47 -18.02 -19.05
C PRO A 5 -8.73 -18.27 -18.21
N GLU A 6 -9.31 -19.48 -18.29
CA GLU A 6 -10.56 -19.84 -17.60
C GLU A 6 -10.54 -19.54 -16.10
N TYR A 7 -9.41 -19.78 -15.43
CA TYR A 7 -9.27 -19.56 -13.99
C TYR A 7 -9.30 -18.07 -13.57
N VAL A 8 -8.99 -17.15 -14.50
CA VAL A 8 -8.96 -15.69 -14.25
C VAL A 8 -10.34 -15.08 -14.49
N LYS A 9 -11.14 -15.65 -15.40
CA LYS A 9 -12.44 -15.12 -15.81
C LYS A 9 -13.38 -14.80 -14.62
N PRO A 10 -13.51 -15.65 -13.57
CA PRO A 10 -14.37 -15.33 -12.43
C PRO A 10 -13.92 -14.08 -11.68
N LEU A 11 -12.61 -13.95 -11.40
CA LEU A 11 -12.04 -12.80 -10.69
C LEU A 11 -12.21 -11.52 -11.51
N TYR A 12 -11.89 -11.56 -12.80
CA TYR A 12 -12.05 -10.41 -13.68
C TYR A 12 -13.52 -9.97 -13.77
N ARG A 13 -14.46 -10.93 -13.85
CA ARG A 13 -15.89 -10.62 -13.86
C ARG A 13 -16.33 -9.92 -12.58
N GLN A 14 -15.90 -10.41 -11.42
CA GLN A 14 -16.19 -9.77 -10.13
C GLN A 14 -15.64 -8.35 -10.06
N LEU A 15 -14.40 -8.14 -10.53
CA LEU A 15 -13.78 -6.82 -10.56
C LEU A 15 -14.58 -5.83 -11.42
N ILE A 16 -14.98 -6.23 -12.63
CA ILE A 16 -15.78 -5.38 -13.52
C ILE A 16 -17.16 -5.08 -12.93
N THR A 17 -17.82 -6.09 -12.33
CA THR A 17 -19.10 -5.88 -11.63
C THR A 17 -18.94 -4.89 -10.48
N PHE A 18 -17.92 -5.04 -9.65
CA PHE A 18 -17.64 -4.13 -8.54
C PHE A 18 -17.47 -2.68 -8.99
N PHE A 19 -16.69 -2.43 -10.05
CA PHE A 19 -16.54 -1.08 -10.60
C PHE A 19 -17.85 -0.51 -11.14
N LYS A 20 -18.66 -1.33 -11.80
CA LYS A 20 -19.96 -0.90 -12.32
C LYS A 20 -20.92 -0.53 -11.18
N GLU A 21 -21.03 -1.37 -10.16
CA GLU A 21 -21.87 -1.12 -8.99
C GLU A 21 -21.42 0.14 -8.25
N THR A 22 -20.10 0.33 -8.09
CA THR A 22 -19.53 1.52 -7.47
C THR A 22 -19.80 2.78 -8.29
N GLU A 23 -19.68 2.72 -9.62
CA GLU A 23 -19.99 3.83 -10.52
C GLU A 23 -21.46 4.25 -10.43
N GLU A 24 -22.38 3.28 -10.41
CA GLU A 24 -23.82 3.53 -10.23
C GLU A 24 -24.14 4.13 -8.85
N GLU A 25 -23.46 3.72 -7.78
CA GLU A 25 -23.64 4.30 -6.44
C GLU A 25 -23.13 5.75 -6.38
N LEU A 26 -21.92 5.99 -6.89
CA LEU A 26 -21.32 7.33 -6.92
C LEU A 26 -22.13 8.29 -7.79
N GLU A 27 -22.70 7.83 -8.90
CA GLU A 27 -23.57 8.64 -9.75
C GLU A 27 -24.83 9.09 -9.00
N LYS A 28 -25.51 8.16 -8.30
CA LYS A 28 -26.71 8.46 -7.50
C LYS A 28 -26.47 9.51 -6.43
N GLU A 29 -25.26 9.55 -5.88
CA GLU A 29 -24.87 10.47 -4.81
C GLU A 29 -24.22 11.77 -5.32
N GLY A 30 -24.10 11.93 -6.64
CA GLY A 30 -23.49 13.13 -7.23
C GLY A 30 -21.96 13.17 -7.18
N PHE A 31 -21.31 12.03 -6.97
CA PHE A 31 -19.86 11.86 -6.87
C PHE A 31 -19.24 11.13 -8.08
N SER A 32 -19.91 11.14 -9.24
CA SER A 32 -19.50 10.40 -10.45
C SER A 32 -18.04 10.64 -10.85
N TYR A 33 -17.48 11.83 -10.63
CA TYR A 33 -16.08 12.15 -10.94
C TYR A 33 -15.06 11.27 -10.18
N GLN A 34 -15.42 10.73 -9.01
CA GLN A 34 -14.52 9.92 -8.17
C GLN A 34 -14.16 8.58 -8.82
N ILE A 35 -15.02 8.06 -9.70
CA ILE A 35 -14.77 6.77 -10.38
C ILE A 35 -13.53 6.82 -11.26
N CYS A 36 -13.24 7.98 -11.87
CA CYS A 36 -12.06 8.16 -12.71
C CYS A 36 -10.78 8.02 -11.89
N TYR A 37 -10.71 8.65 -10.71
CA TYR A 37 -9.58 8.51 -9.80
C TYR A 37 -9.40 7.05 -9.35
N MET A 38 -10.50 6.39 -9.00
CA MET A 38 -10.49 5.00 -8.54
C MET A 38 -9.97 4.04 -9.63
N LYS A 39 -10.52 4.15 -10.85
CA LYS A 39 -10.11 3.33 -12.01
C LYS A 39 -8.63 3.54 -12.31
N GLN A 40 -8.15 4.80 -12.30
CA GLN A 40 -6.75 5.12 -12.54
C GLN A 40 -5.83 4.49 -11.47
N ALA A 41 -6.13 4.68 -10.18
CA ALA A 41 -5.30 4.15 -9.10
C ALA A 41 -5.19 2.62 -9.13
N VAL A 42 -6.30 1.92 -9.43
CA VAL A 42 -6.30 0.47 -9.56
C VAL A 42 -5.55 0.02 -10.81
N GLN A 43 -5.69 0.72 -11.94
CA GLN A 43 -4.91 0.42 -13.14
C GLN A 43 -3.41 0.56 -12.91
N ASP A 44 -2.97 1.62 -12.22
CA ASP A 44 -1.56 1.83 -11.92
C ASP A 44 -1.02 0.76 -10.97
N LEU A 45 -1.83 0.31 -10.01
CA LEU A 45 -1.49 -0.83 -9.15
C LEU A 45 -1.27 -2.12 -9.97
N TYR A 46 -2.18 -2.44 -10.89
CA TYR A 46 -2.04 -3.62 -11.75
C TYR A 46 -0.87 -3.52 -12.72
N LYS A 47 -0.57 -2.32 -13.25
CA LYS A 47 0.64 -2.10 -14.06
C LYS A 47 1.90 -2.36 -13.24
N ALA A 48 1.96 -1.86 -12.00
CA ALA A 48 3.10 -2.10 -11.12
C ALA A 48 3.28 -3.60 -10.80
N TYR A 49 2.19 -4.32 -10.51
CA TYR A 49 2.26 -5.78 -10.34
C TYR A 49 2.72 -6.49 -11.60
N PHE A 50 2.23 -6.06 -12.77
CA PHE A 50 2.66 -6.63 -14.04
C PHE A 50 4.15 -6.39 -14.29
N THR A 51 4.66 -5.19 -14.01
CA THR A 51 6.09 -4.88 -14.10
C THR A 51 6.92 -5.75 -13.15
N GLU A 52 6.50 -5.96 -11.89
CA GLU A 52 7.21 -6.87 -10.98
C GLU A 52 7.24 -8.32 -11.48
N ILE A 53 6.15 -8.77 -12.11
CA ILE A 53 6.06 -10.09 -12.75
C ILE A 53 7.00 -10.19 -13.96
N GLU A 54 7.06 -9.16 -14.80
CA GLU A 54 8.01 -9.09 -15.92
C GLU A 54 9.46 -9.11 -15.44
N TRP A 55 9.77 -8.38 -14.37
CA TRP A 55 11.11 -8.41 -13.78
C TRP A 55 11.50 -9.80 -13.32
N TYR A 56 10.57 -10.48 -12.64
CA TYR A 56 10.75 -11.86 -12.21
C TYR A 56 10.98 -12.81 -13.39
N HIS A 57 10.11 -12.83 -14.39
CA HIS A 57 10.20 -13.76 -15.52
C HIS A 57 11.43 -13.53 -16.39
N ASN A 58 11.88 -12.28 -16.53
CA ASN A 58 13.06 -11.94 -17.32
C ASN A 58 14.36 -11.98 -16.52
N CYS A 59 14.33 -12.39 -15.24
CA CYS A 59 15.46 -12.33 -14.32
C CYS A 59 16.11 -10.93 -14.28
N TYR A 60 15.31 -9.88 -14.49
CA TYR A 60 15.78 -8.51 -14.51
C TYR A 60 15.99 -8.02 -13.08
N THR A 61 17.13 -7.36 -12.86
CA THR A 61 17.37 -6.64 -11.60
C THR A 61 17.25 -5.14 -11.89
N PRO A 62 16.19 -4.48 -11.40
CA PRO A 62 16.04 -3.04 -11.57
C PRO A 62 17.11 -2.27 -10.78
N GLY A 63 17.29 -1.01 -11.15
CA GLY A 63 18.02 -0.06 -10.29
C GLY A 63 17.23 0.24 -9.01
N VAL A 64 17.91 0.76 -7.99
CA VAL A 64 17.31 1.11 -6.69
C VAL A 64 16.15 2.09 -6.84
N GLU A 65 16.35 3.18 -7.59
CA GLU A 65 15.31 4.21 -7.79
C GLU A 65 14.11 3.66 -8.57
N GLU A 66 14.37 2.88 -9.61
CA GLU A 66 13.34 2.20 -10.42
C GLU A 66 12.52 1.23 -9.55
N HIS A 67 13.19 0.39 -8.77
CA HIS A 67 12.54 -0.55 -7.86
C HIS A 67 11.73 0.19 -6.80
N MET A 68 12.28 1.24 -6.19
CA MET A 68 11.58 2.03 -5.16
C MET A 68 10.30 2.63 -5.71
N TRP A 69 10.36 3.27 -6.88
CA TRP A 69 9.19 3.86 -7.52
C TRP A 69 8.09 2.83 -7.76
N MET A 70 8.42 1.68 -8.37
CA MET A 70 7.45 0.60 -8.58
C MET A 70 6.92 0.03 -7.26
N SER A 71 7.81 -0.19 -6.29
CA SER A 71 7.47 -0.73 -4.97
C SER A 71 6.51 0.14 -4.17
N PHE A 72 6.59 1.46 -4.31
CA PHE A 72 5.69 2.39 -3.65
C PHE A 72 4.29 2.36 -4.27
N ILE A 73 4.18 2.10 -5.58
CA ILE A 73 2.89 1.88 -6.22
C ILE A 73 2.34 0.50 -5.84
N SER A 74 3.14 -0.57 -5.98
CA SER A 74 2.72 -1.95 -5.75
C SER A 74 2.35 -2.27 -4.30
N CYS A 75 2.83 -1.50 -3.32
CA CYS A 75 2.39 -1.67 -1.93
C CYS A 75 0.92 -1.27 -1.72
N GLY A 76 0.30 -0.58 -2.69
CA GLY A 76 -1.14 -0.27 -2.68
C GLY A 76 -1.54 0.90 -1.80
N TYR A 77 -0.64 1.48 -1.00
CA TYR A 77 -0.99 2.50 0.01
C TYR A 77 -1.60 3.77 -0.58
N SER A 78 -1.09 4.24 -1.72
CA SER A 78 -1.67 5.39 -2.41
C SER A 78 -3.10 5.12 -2.87
N ALA A 79 -3.36 3.93 -3.44
CA ALA A 79 -4.68 3.51 -3.86
C ALA A 79 -5.63 3.30 -2.67
N THR A 80 -5.17 2.68 -1.58
CA THR A 80 -5.97 2.50 -0.36
C THR A 80 -6.32 3.85 0.26
N PHE A 81 -5.38 4.79 0.32
CA PHE A 81 -5.66 6.14 0.81
C PHE A 81 -6.79 6.79 0.00
N LEU A 82 -6.70 6.76 -1.33
CA LEU A 82 -7.76 7.26 -2.22
C LEU A 82 -9.10 6.57 -1.96
N LEU A 83 -9.12 5.24 -1.89
CA LEU A 83 -10.34 4.46 -1.65
C LEU A 83 -11.00 4.86 -0.33
N THR A 84 -10.20 5.08 0.73
CA THR A 84 -10.76 5.56 2.00
C THR A 84 -11.40 6.94 1.87
N MET A 85 -10.87 7.85 1.03
CA MET A 85 -11.49 9.15 0.78
C MET A 85 -12.82 9.02 0.03
N ILE A 86 -12.92 8.09 -0.92
CA ILE A 86 -14.17 7.81 -1.66
C ILE A 86 -15.24 7.30 -0.69
N CYS A 87 -14.91 6.32 0.15
CA CYS A 87 -15.86 5.74 1.11
C CYS A 87 -16.37 6.72 2.16
N MET A 88 -15.64 7.81 2.44
CA MET A 88 -16.07 8.84 3.38
C MET A 88 -17.24 9.67 2.88
N LYS A 89 -17.37 9.87 1.55
CA LYS A 89 -18.41 10.75 0.97
C LYS A 89 -18.37 12.21 1.48
N GLU A 90 -17.34 12.62 2.22
CA GLU A 90 -17.11 14.00 2.69
C GLU A 90 -15.81 14.64 2.14
N ALA A 91 -15.07 13.91 1.29
CA ALA A 91 -13.85 14.42 0.66
C ALA A 91 -14.19 15.38 -0.48
N SER A 92 -13.61 16.60 -0.44
CA SER A 92 -13.78 17.59 -1.51
C SER A 92 -12.99 17.23 -2.76
N VAL A 93 -13.38 17.73 -3.93
CA VAL A 93 -12.61 17.62 -5.20
C VAL A 93 -11.14 18.01 -5.02
N LYS A 94 -10.86 19.09 -4.25
CA LYS A 94 -9.49 19.54 -3.95
C LYS A 94 -8.64 18.49 -3.21
N ALA A 95 -9.26 17.61 -2.44
CA ALA A 95 -8.56 16.53 -1.75
C ALA A 95 -8.11 15.43 -2.73
N PHE A 96 -8.93 15.15 -3.76
CA PHE A 96 -8.57 14.24 -4.84
C PHE A 96 -7.46 14.83 -5.73
N GLU A 97 -7.57 16.12 -6.10
CA GLU A 97 -6.51 16.83 -6.82
C GLU A 97 -5.19 16.83 -6.04
N TRP A 98 -5.26 17.12 -4.74
CA TRP A 98 -4.10 17.05 -3.84
C TRP A 98 -3.49 15.66 -3.77
N TRP A 99 -4.31 14.61 -3.68
CA TRP A 99 -3.83 13.22 -3.72
C TRP A 99 -3.12 12.90 -5.04
N SER A 100 -3.65 13.36 -6.18
CA SER A 100 -3.03 13.17 -7.49
C SER A 100 -1.71 13.92 -7.67
N CYS A 101 -1.41 14.89 -6.81
CA CYS A 101 -0.08 15.52 -6.75
C CYS A 101 0.92 14.73 -5.89
N GLU A 102 0.62 13.47 -5.54
CA GLU A 102 1.48 12.57 -4.75
C GLU A 102 2.02 13.24 -3.48
N PRO A 103 1.14 13.67 -2.57
CA PRO A 103 1.55 14.49 -1.46
C PRO A 103 2.47 13.70 -0.54
N ARG A 104 3.50 14.38 0.00
CA ARG A 104 4.56 13.75 0.80
C ARG A 104 4.04 12.82 1.90
N MET A 105 2.88 13.13 2.50
CA MET A 105 2.25 12.29 3.52
C MET A 105 1.83 10.90 2.99
N VAL A 106 1.27 10.83 1.78
CA VAL A 106 0.86 9.56 1.15
C VAL A 106 2.08 8.76 0.74
N VAL A 107 3.09 9.43 0.16
CA VAL A 107 4.38 8.79 -0.17
C VAL A 107 5.06 8.26 1.09
N ALA A 108 5.09 9.03 2.18
CA ALA A 108 5.65 8.60 3.44
C ALA A 108 4.90 7.41 4.05
N ALA A 109 3.57 7.34 3.92
CA ALA A 109 2.82 6.16 4.35
C ALA A 109 3.20 4.90 3.54
N ALA A 110 3.39 5.04 2.22
CA ALA A 110 3.86 3.96 1.35
C ALA A 110 5.31 3.54 1.69
N GLU A 111 6.19 4.49 2.01
CA GLU A 111 7.55 4.22 2.49
C GLU A 111 7.56 3.42 3.80
N VAL A 112 6.75 3.84 4.79
CA VAL A 112 6.59 3.11 6.05
C VAL A 112 6.20 1.66 5.77
N CYS A 113 5.22 1.43 4.88
CA CYS A 113 4.81 0.09 4.48
C CYS A 113 5.93 -0.69 3.81
N ARG A 114 6.54 -0.13 2.76
CA ARG A 114 7.50 -0.84 1.92
C ARG A 114 8.74 -1.25 2.71
N PHE A 115 9.29 -0.33 3.50
CA PHE A 115 10.53 -0.61 4.22
C PHE A 115 10.34 -1.67 5.31
N ILE A 116 9.23 -1.63 6.07
CA ILE A 116 8.99 -2.67 7.08
C ILE A 116 8.64 -4.02 6.44
N ASP A 117 7.84 -4.01 5.36
CA ASP A 117 7.51 -5.23 4.62
C ASP A 117 8.77 -5.91 4.08
N ASP A 118 9.65 -5.15 3.41
CA ASP A 118 10.89 -5.70 2.86
C ASP A 118 11.87 -6.15 3.96
N LEU A 119 11.91 -5.50 5.13
CA LEU A 119 12.71 -5.95 6.27
C LEU A 119 12.22 -7.29 6.83
N VAL A 120 10.92 -7.42 7.06
CA VAL A 120 10.32 -8.58 7.73
C VAL A 120 10.21 -9.78 6.79
N THR A 121 9.88 -9.55 5.52
CA THR A 121 9.61 -10.63 4.56
C THR A 121 10.84 -11.02 3.72
N ASN A 122 12.00 -10.37 3.90
CA ASN A 122 13.17 -10.57 3.05
C ASN A 122 13.55 -12.05 2.89
N GLU A 123 13.77 -12.76 4.01
CA GLU A 123 14.18 -14.16 3.96
C GLU A 123 13.12 -15.07 3.32
N PHE A 124 11.85 -14.80 3.59
CA PHE A 124 10.74 -15.56 3.03
C PHE A 124 10.65 -15.36 1.51
N LYS A 125 10.76 -14.11 1.04
CA LYS A 125 10.77 -13.76 -0.40
C LYS A 125 11.95 -14.41 -1.12
N GLN A 126 13.14 -14.41 -0.52
CA GLN A 126 14.34 -15.03 -1.10
C GLN A 126 14.19 -16.55 -1.26
N LYS A 127 13.52 -17.23 -0.32
CA LYS A 127 13.31 -18.70 -0.39
C LYS A 127 12.32 -19.12 -1.49
N ARG A 128 11.42 -18.24 -1.94
CA ARG A 128 10.32 -18.59 -2.85
C ARG A 128 10.61 -18.33 -4.34
N TRP A 129 11.83 -17.90 -4.72
CA TRP A 129 12.08 -17.38 -6.08
C TRP A 129 11.06 -16.28 -6.42
N HIS A 130 11.18 -15.15 -5.75
CA HIS A 130 10.35 -13.96 -5.98
C HIS A 130 11.12 -12.92 -6.82
N VAL A 131 10.47 -11.82 -7.23
CA VAL A 131 11.19 -10.66 -7.80
C VAL A 131 12.31 -10.21 -6.85
N VAL A 132 13.43 -9.75 -7.43
CA VAL A 132 14.60 -9.30 -6.67
C VAL A 132 14.17 -8.22 -5.68
N SER A 133 14.33 -8.47 -4.37
CA SER A 133 13.90 -7.51 -3.35
C SER A 133 14.72 -6.22 -3.39
N LEU A 134 14.14 -5.13 -2.87
CA LEU A 134 14.82 -3.84 -2.81
C LEU A 134 16.16 -3.91 -2.05
N ILE A 135 16.24 -4.75 -1.01
CA ILE A 135 17.49 -4.97 -0.26
C ILE A 135 18.60 -5.47 -1.18
N GLU A 136 18.32 -6.48 -2.02
CA GLU A 136 19.31 -6.99 -2.99
C GLU A 136 19.66 -5.95 -4.07
N CYS A 137 18.70 -5.11 -4.47
CA CYS A 137 18.96 -4.03 -5.41
C CYS A 137 19.97 -3.03 -4.83
N TYR A 138 19.81 -2.64 -3.56
CA TYR A 138 20.80 -1.80 -2.85
C TYR A 138 22.16 -2.47 -2.74
N MET A 139 22.21 -3.74 -2.33
CA MET A 139 23.47 -4.48 -2.22
C MET A 139 24.20 -4.56 -3.56
N LYS A 140 23.47 -4.84 -4.64
CA LYS A 140 24.03 -4.96 -5.99
C LYS A 140 24.49 -3.63 -6.57
N GLU A 141 23.66 -2.59 -6.49
CA GLU A 141 23.94 -1.29 -7.12
C GLU A 141 24.91 -0.44 -6.31
N LYS A 142 24.77 -0.43 -4.99
CA LYS A 142 25.56 0.43 -4.09
C LYS A 142 26.73 -0.30 -3.42
N GLY A 143 26.86 -1.61 -3.60
CA GLY A 143 27.92 -2.42 -3.00
C GLY A 143 27.83 -2.50 -1.46
N MET A 144 26.65 -2.24 -0.90
CA MET A 144 26.40 -2.23 0.54
C MET A 144 26.25 -3.65 1.09
N MET A 145 26.62 -3.84 2.35
CA MET A 145 26.33 -5.04 3.10
C MET A 145 24.83 -5.09 3.49
N ARG A 146 24.29 -6.29 3.66
CA ARG A 146 22.86 -6.47 3.98
C ARG A 146 22.47 -5.70 5.24
N GLU A 147 23.29 -5.77 6.27
CA GLU A 147 23.07 -5.11 7.55
C GLU A 147 23.03 -3.58 7.39
N GLU A 148 23.90 -3.02 6.55
CA GLU A 148 23.91 -1.59 6.24
C GLU A 148 22.62 -1.15 5.53
N VAL A 149 22.11 -1.97 4.61
CA VAL A 149 20.83 -1.72 3.92
C VAL A 149 19.65 -1.84 4.90
N GLN A 150 19.68 -2.82 5.80
CA GLN A 150 18.65 -2.97 6.83
C GLN A 150 18.60 -1.76 7.77
N ASP A 151 19.76 -1.25 8.20
CA ASP A 151 19.84 -0.04 9.03
C ASP A 151 19.41 1.22 8.26
N LEU A 152 19.72 1.30 6.97
CA LEU A 152 19.22 2.35 6.08
C LEU A 152 17.67 2.32 5.99
N PHE A 153 17.07 1.14 5.87
CA PHE A 153 15.60 1.02 5.80
C PHE A 153 14.95 1.40 7.12
N LYS A 154 15.53 1.03 8.27
CA LYS A 154 15.08 1.52 9.58
C LYS A 154 15.20 3.05 9.68
N HIS A 155 16.26 3.64 9.12
CA HIS A 155 16.40 5.09 9.06
C HIS A 155 15.28 5.72 8.22
N TYR A 156 15.04 5.24 7.00
CA TYR A 156 13.98 5.75 6.14
C TYR A 156 12.59 5.57 6.72
N TYR A 157 12.31 4.43 7.35
CA TYR A 157 11.08 4.20 8.12
C TYR A 157 10.84 5.31 9.16
N ASN A 158 11.87 5.67 9.93
CA ASN A 158 11.77 6.73 10.93
C ASN A 158 11.62 8.13 10.32
N VAL A 159 12.25 8.40 9.18
CA VAL A 159 12.09 9.66 8.44
C VAL A 159 10.67 9.80 7.90
N ALA A 160 10.12 8.73 7.31
CA ALA A 160 8.76 8.71 6.79
C ALA A 160 7.73 8.99 7.90
N TRP A 161 7.88 8.42 9.09
CA TRP A 161 7.05 8.78 10.26
C TRP A 161 7.13 10.26 10.64
N LYS A 162 8.31 10.88 10.57
CA LYS A 162 8.47 12.32 10.84
C LYS A 162 7.72 13.16 9.79
N ASP A 163 7.72 12.75 8.54
CA ASP A 163 6.99 13.44 7.47
C ASP A 163 5.47 13.33 7.62
N ILE A 164 4.97 12.16 8.02
CA ILE A 164 3.54 11.97 8.37
C ILE A 164 3.15 12.90 9.52
N ASN A 165 3.97 12.93 10.59
CA ASN A 165 3.73 13.79 11.74
C ASN A 165 3.75 15.27 11.35
N LYS A 166 4.70 15.69 10.52
CA LYS A 166 4.83 17.06 10.02
C LYS A 166 3.59 17.50 9.23
N ALA A 167 3.03 16.62 8.39
CA ALA A 167 1.80 16.92 7.64
C ALA A 167 0.58 17.21 8.54
N CYS A 168 0.59 16.68 9.77
CA CYS A 168 -0.48 16.86 10.76
C CYS A 168 -0.33 18.14 11.61
N LEU A 169 0.83 18.81 11.55
CA LEU A 169 1.08 20.09 12.23
C LEU A 169 0.37 21.25 11.52
N ARG A 170 0.02 22.30 12.27
CA ARG A 170 -0.57 23.52 11.70
C ARG A 170 0.52 24.41 11.08
N PRO A 171 0.25 25.10 9.95
CA PRO A 171 -0.97 25.03 9.14
C PRO A 171 -1.04 23.72 8.33
N ARG A 172 -2.23 23.10 8.31
CA ARG A 172 -2.47 21.81 7.63
C ARG A 172 -3.06 22.01 6.24
N PRO A 173 -2.74 21.15 5.25
CA PRO A 173 -3.34 21.22 3.92
C PRO A 173 -4.81 20.79 3.92
N PHE A 174 -5.20 19.85 4.79
CA PHE A 174 -6.56 19.34 4.92
C PHE A 174 -6.95 19.11 6.38
N PRO A 175 -8.26 18.98 6.69
CA PRO A 175 -8.72 18.58 8.01
C PRO A 175 -8.17 17.21 8.45
N MET A 176 -8.11 16.99 9.76
CA MET A 176 -7.57 15.74 10.33
C MET A 176 -8.35 14.49 9.93
N TYR A 177 -9.63 14.60 9.55
CA TYR A 177 -10.38 13.43 9.10
C TYR A 177 -9.85 12.84 7.79
N ILE A 178 -9.21 13.66 6.94
CA ILE A 178 -8.50 13.22 5.73
C ILE A 178 -7.09 12.77 6.10
N LEU A 179 -6.37 13.61 6.86
CA LEU A 179 -4.96 13.31 7.17
C LEU A 179 -4.79 12.08 8.07
N SER A 180 -5.76 11.77 8.94
CA SER A 180 -5.72 10.57 9.76
C SER A 180 -5.71 9.28 8.95
N LYS A 181 -6.14 9.28 7.68
CA LYS A 181 -6.09 8.08 6.83
C LYS A 181 -4.67 7.63 6.55
N GLY A 182 -3.77 8.55 6.24
CA GLY A 182 -2.36 8.20 6.04
C GLY A 182 -1.67 7.82 7.34
N VAL A 183 -2.05 8.45 8.46
CA VAL A 183 -1.58 8.04 9.80
C VAL A 183 -2.02 6.60 10.09
N ASN A 184 -3.31 6.30 9.92
CA ASN A 184 -3.87 4.98 10.21
C ASN A 184 -3.29 3.89 9.29
N LEU A 185 -3.04 4.21 8.02
CA LEU A 185 -2.34 3.30 7.10
C LEU A 185 -0.92 3.02 7.60
N ALA A 186 -0.15 4.04 7.99
CA ALA A 186 1.17 3.82 8.57
C ALA A 186 1.12 3.06 9.91
N GLN A 187 0.05 3.20 10.70
CA GLN A 187 -0.13 2.45 11.95
C GLN A 187 -0.45 0.98 11.69
N VAL A 188 -1.30 0.65 10.72
CA VAL A 188 -1.76 -0.73 10.51
C VAL A 188 -0.61 -1.67 10.12
N ILE A 189 0.37 -1.18 9.35
CA ILE A 189 1.56 -2.00 9.06
C ILE A 189 2.39 -2.25 10.30
N GLY A 190 2.50 -1.28 11.21
CA GLY A 190 3.14 -1.49 12.50
C GLY A 190 2.44 -2.55 13.34
N VAL A 191 1.11 -2.60 13.28
CA VAL A 191 0.32 -3.64 13.96
C VAL A 191 0.58 -5.02 13.37
N TRP A 192 0.66 -5.15 12.05
CA TRP A 192 0.84 -6.45 11.39
C TRP A 192 2.29 -6.94 11.36
N TYR A 193 3.29 -6.07 11.49
CA TYR A 193 4.69 -6.42 11.23
C TYR A 193 5.63 -6.17 12.43
N ASN A 194 5.32 -5.24 13.35
CA ASN A 194 6.25 -4.88 14.44
C ASN A 194 6.11 -5.73 15.71
N SER A 195 4.96 -6.38 15.96
CA SER A 195 4.72 -7.15 17.19
C SER A 195 5.67 -8.33 17.31
N HIS A 196 5.95 -9.02 16.20
CA HIS A 196 6.70 -10.27 16.19
C HIS A 196 7.69 -10.43 15.04
N ASN A 197 8.02 -9.35 14.31
CA ASN A 197 8.90 -9.41 13.13
C ASN A 197 8.41 -10.48 12.12
N ALA A 198 7.09 -10.56 11.94
CA ALA A 198 6.43 -11.55 11.10
C ALA A 198 5.36 -10.86 10.25
N ASP A 199 5.07 -11.44 9.09
CA ASP A 199 3.94 -11.00 8.26
C ASP A 199 2.64 -11.59 8.84
N GLU A 200 2.06 -10.89 9.82
CA GLU A 200 0.80 -11.32 10.46
C GLU A 200 -0.44 -11.05 9.62
N TYR A 201 -0.30 -10.40 8.46
CA TYR A 201 -1.36 -10.29 7.48
C TYR A 201 -1.51 -11.62 6.72
N THR A 202 -0.41 -12.15 6.18
CA THR A 202 -0.39 -13.47 5.51
C THR A 202 -0.55 -14.61 6.51
N PHE A 203 0.13 -14.54 7.66
CA PHE A 203 0.12 -15.58 8.70
C PHE A 203 -0.71 -15.14 9.90
N SER A 204 -1.99 -14.88 9.67
CA SER A 204 -2.91 -14.28 10.65
C SER A 204 -3.32 -15.14 11.84
N GLY A 205 -2.79 -16.36 11.97
CA GLY A 205 -3.15 -17.30 13.04
C GLY A 205 -2.70 -16.90 14.45
N GLY A 206 -1.79 -15.92 14.56
CA GLY A 206 -1.27 -15.39 15.82
C GLY A 206 -2.02 -14.16 16.32
N ARG A 207 -1.30 -13.06 16.56
CA ARG A 207 -1.83 -11.86 17.19
C ARG A 207 -2.95 -11.19 16.38
N THR A 208 -2.90 -11.19 15.04
CA THR A 208 -4.03 -10.74 14.21
C THR A 208 -5.36 -11.43 14.57
N LYS A 209 -5.38 -12.77 14.75
CA LYS A 209 -6.59 -13.50 15.13
C LYS A 209 -7.10 -13.11 16.53
N GLU A 210 -6.20 -12.91 17.47
CA GLU A 210 -6.55 -12.44 18.82
C GLU A 210 -7.18 -11.05 18.77
N MET A 211 -6.57 -10.11 18.04
CA MET A 211 -7.11 -8.75 17.87
C MET A 211 -8.51 -8.76 17.24
N ILE A 212 -8.73 -9.59 16.21
CA ILE A 212 -10.06 -9.75 15.60
C ILE A 212 -11.07 -10.27 16.62
N THR A 213 -10.67 -11.24 17.43
CA THR A 213 -11.54 -11.84 18.46
C THR A 213 -11.89 -10.83 19.55
N GLU A 214 -10.90 -10.05 20.03
CA GLU A 214 -11.08 -8.99 21.02
C GLU A 214 -11.97 -7.84 20.50
N LEU A 215 -11.83 -7.45 19.23
CA LEU A 215 -12.52 -6.28 18.67
C LEU A 215 -13.91 -6.59 18.11
N LEU A 216 -14.11 -7.77 17.53
CA LEU A 216 -15.30 -8.07 16.71
C LEU A 216 -16.14 -9.25 17.22
N VAL A 217 -15.62 -10.04 18.17
CA VAL A 217 -16.33 -11.24 18.68
C VAL A 217 -16.72 -11.05 20.14
N ASN A 218 -15.78 -10.65 20.98
CA ASN A 218 -15.99 -10.54 22.41
C ASN A 218 -16.46 -9.13 22.78
N PRO A 219 -17.68 -8.95 23.35
CA PRO A 219 -18.12 -7.65 23.82
C PRO A 219 -17.31 -7.22 25.06
N ILE A 220 -17.14 -5.90 25.22
CA ILE A 220 -16.62 -5.35 26.47
C ILE A 220 -17.71 -5.50 27.53
N HIS A 221 -17.43 -6.29 28.57
CA HIS A 221 -18.29 -6.36 29.74
C HIS A 221 -18.02 -5.14 30.63
N VAL A 222 -19.07 -4.37 30.90
CA VAL A 222 -19.08 -3.17 31.76
C VAL A 222 -19.90 -3.45 33.00
#